data_AF-A0A2E6JMQ7-F1
#
_entry.id   AF-A0A2E6JMQ7-F1
#
_cell.length_a   1.000
_cell.length_b   1.000
_cell.length_c   1.000
_cell.angle_alpha   90.00
_cell.angle_beta   90.00
_cell.angle_gamma   90.00
#
_symmetry.space_group_name_H-M   'P 1'
#
loop_
_entity.id
_entity.type
_entity.pdbx_description
1 polymer ?
#
loop_
_entity_poly.entity_id
_entity_poly.type
_entity_poly.pdbx_seq_one_letter_code
_entity_poly.pdbx_strand_id
1 'polypeptide(L)'
;MAYLDDEFKGTIARMFLNQVDVPTFISDNLRYNIRPYQEESFKRYIFLDSEDSVFNLNKPYHLLYNMATGSGKTLVMAGLMLYLFEKGYRNFLFFVNSNNIINKTKENFLNSQASKYLFSEKISIGGIDVQIKEVDTFEEADNLNINIKFTTIQKLHSELNNPKENSVTYEDLKDKKIVLISDEAHHINAGTKQGSLSGSWEETVMRILKLNPIDNIMLEFTATLDYDSAEISEKYKDKLIQRYDLAEFRKDKYSKEINLLVSLYDENERIIQALILSLYRQELAASKGINLKPVILFKAKRTIKESERNKIKFHKLIDEFSVEMVENIQKTSTVEIVQKAFAFFQRNEILPIQIVERIKHYFRDENCISANNDAEAELNQIRLNTLEDENNPIRAVFCVQKLNEGWDVLNLFDIVRLYEGQNTGGSNKTAGKTT
;
A
#
# COMPACT_ATOMS: atom_id res chain seq x y z
N MET A 1 17.44 4.81 24.73
CA MET A 1 16.39 3.81 25.03
C MET A 1 15.94 3.24 23.70
N ALA A 2 15.73 1.92 23.65
CA ALA A 2 15.39 1.20 22.42
C ALA A 2 13.91 1.45 22.03
N TYR A 3 13.53 1.10 20.79
CA TYR A 3 12.12 1.12 20.40
C TYR A 3 11.38 -0.05 21.03
N LEU A 4 10.06 0.07 21.20
CA LEU A 4 9.19 -1.05 21.60
C LEU A 4 9.42 -2.30 20.72
N ASP A 5 9.62 -2.14 19.41
CA ASP A 5 9.98 -3.22 18.48
C ASP A 5 11.28 -3.95 18.88
N ASP A 6 12.28 -3.23 19.39
CA ASP A 6 13.53 -3.81 19.86
C ASP A 6 13.31 -4.59 21.16
N GLU A 7 12.40 -4.13 22.03
CA GLU A 7 12.05 -4.86 23.25
C GLU A 7 11.35 -6.19 22.95
N PHE A 8 10.46 -6.22 21.95
CA PHE A 8 9.85 -7.46 21.44
C PHE A 8 10.87 -8.45 20.85
N LYS A 9 12.03 -7.96 20.41
CA LYS A 9 13.15 -8.80 19.93
C LYS A 9 14.01 -9.35 21.06
N GLY A 10 13.84 -8.88 22.29
CA GLY A 10 14.54 -9.39 23.47
C GLY A 10 14.15 -10.82 23.81
N THR A 11 15.07 -11.56 24.45
CA THR A 11 14.90 -13.00 24.75
C THR A 11 13.63 -13.31 25.53
N ILE A 12 13.32 -12.52 26.57
CA ILE A 12 12.14 -12.73 27.43
C ILE A 12 10.86 -12.53 26.61
N ALA A 13 10.74 -11.41 25.90
CA ALA A 13 9.57 -11.13 25.07
C ALA A 13 9.37 -12.19 23.99
N ARG A 14 10.45 -12.67 23.34
CA ARG A 14 10.39 -13.77 22.37
C ARG A 14 9.89 -15.08 22.97
N MET A 15 10.29 -15.41 24.20
CA MET A 15 9.81 -16.62 24.89
C MET A 15 8.30 -16.59 25.11
N PHE A 16 7.75 -15.44 25.52
CA PHE A 16 6.30 -15.26 25.68
C PHE A 16 5.58 -15.22 24.33
N LEU A 17 6.09 -14.47 23.35
CA LEU A 17 5.51 -14.41 22.00
C LEU A 17 5.38 -15.79 21.33
N ASN A 18 6.33 -16.69 21.57
CA ASN A 18 6.27 -18.06 21.03
C ASN A 18 5.16 -18.93 21.65
N GLN A 19 4.62 -18.52 22.80
CA GLN A 19 3.49 -19.18 23.47
C GLN A 19 2.15 -18.54 23.11
N VAL A 20 2.17 -17.37 22.45
CA VAL A 20 0.95 -16.71 21.98
C VAL A 20 0.52 -17.34 20.68
N ASP A 21 -0.66 -17.95 20.69
CA ASP A 21 -1.31 -18.42 19.49
C ASP A 21 -2.21 -17.33 18.91
N VAL A 22 -2.25 -17.25 17.58
CA VAL A 22 -3.23 -16.40 16.90
C VAL A 22 -4.57 -17.12 16.94
N PRO A 23 -5.63 -16.53 17.53
CA PRO A 23 -6.93 -17.17 17.60
C PRO A 23 -7.45 -17.55 16.22
N THR A 24 -8.05 -18.74 16.11
CA THR A 24 -8.52 -19.28 14.82
C THR A 24 -9.59 -18.39 14.19
N PHE A 25 -10.40 -17.69 14.98
CA PHE A 25 -11.39 -16.75 14.45
C PHE A 25 -10.75 -15.57 13.67
N ILE A 26 -9.44 -15.32 13.79
CA ILE A 26 -8.75 -14.38 12.90
C ILE A 26 -8.48 -15.06 11.55
N SER A 27 -7.83 -16.22 11.56
CA SER A 27 -7.46 -16.94 10.33
C SER A 27 -8.67 -17.43 9.53
N ASP A 28 -9.71 -17.90 10.22
CA ASP A 28 -10.91 -18.49 9.61
C ASP A 28 -11.80 -17.44 8.93
N ASN A 29 -11.66 -16.17 9.34
CA ASN A 29 -12.46 -15.06 8.84
C ASN A 29 -11.71 -14.14 7.87
N LEU A 30 -10.43 -14.42 7.59
CA LEU A 30 -9.66 -13.72 6.56
C LEU A 30 -9.65 -14.55 5.27
N ARG A 31 -9.76 -13.88 4.12
CA ARG A 31 -9.73 -14.52 2.80
C ARG A 31 -8.35 -15.05 2.42
N TYR A 32 -7.31 -14.37 2.90
CA TYR A 32 -5.92 -14.63 2.51
C TYR A 32 -5.17 -15.33 3.62
N ASN A 33 -4.27 -16.25 3.24
CA ASN A 33 -3.35 -16.88 4.16
C ASN A 33 -2.46 -15.83 4.85
N ILE A 34 -2.28 -16.01 6.15
CA ILE A 34 -1.43 -15.16 6.99
C ILE A 34 0.03 -15.59 6.82
N ARG A 35 0.90 -14.64 6.48
CA ARG A 35 2.36 -14.87 6.40
C ARG A 35 3.00 -14.76 7.78
N PRO A 36 4.18 -15.36 8.02
CA PRO A 36 4.83 -15.36 9.35
C PRO A 36 5.02 -13.98 9.97
N TYR A 37 5.40 -12.96 9.18
CA TYR A 37 5.57 -11.60 9.69
C TYR A 37 4.24 -10.90 10.04
N GLN A 38 3.12 -11.32 9.42
CA GLN A 38 1.76 -10.85 9.74
C GLN A 38 1.22 -11.56 10.98
N GLU A 39 1.51 -12.86 11.10
CA GLU A 39 1.24 -13.63 12.32
C GLU A 39 1.97 -13.01 13.51
N GLU A 40 3.23 -12.61 13.33
CA GLU A 40 4.00 -11.88 14.34
C GLU A 40 3.34 -10.53 14.70
N SER A 41 2.74 -9.81 13.73
CA SER A 41 1.95 -8.59 14.02
C SER A 41 0.82 -8.86 15.00
N PHE A 42 0.05 -9.94 14.76
CA PHE A 42 -1.06 -10.32 15.63
C PHE A 42 -0.57 -10.75 17.00
N LYS A 43 0.44 -11.63 17.08
CA LYS A 43 0.99 -12.11 18.35
C LYS A 43 1.51 -10.98 19.22
N ARG A 44 2.20 -10.01 18.63
CA ARG A 44 2.71 -8.83 19.37
C ARG A 44 1.57 -8.02 19.98
N TYR A 45 0.49 -7.78 19.23
CA TYR A 45 -0.68 -7.09 19.77
C TYR A 45 -1.38 -7.88 20.88
N ILE A 46 -1.63 -9.17 20.63
CA ILE A 46 -2.32 -10.07 21.57
C ILE A 46 -1.52 -10.19 22.88
N PHE A 47 -0.19 -10.34 22.79
CA PHE A 47 0.66 -10.36 23.96
C PHE A 47 0.58 -9.05 24.75
N LEU A 48 0.64 -7.91 24.06
CA LEU A 48 0.56 -6.59 24.67
C LEU A 48 -0.79 -6.35 25.38
N ASP A 49 -1.88 -6.86 24.82
CA ASP A 49 -3.25 -6.81 25.38
C ASP A 49 -3.51 -7.85 26.49
N SER A 50 -2.60 -8.81 26.68
CA SER A 50 -2.74 -9.86 27.70
C SER A 50 -2.32 -9.40 29.10
N GLU A 51 -2.88 -10.02 30.14
CA GLU A 51 -2.49 -9.77 31.54
C GLU A 51 -1.03 -10.17 31.83
N ASP A 52 -0.47 -11.09 31.03
CA ASP A 52 0.90 -11.57 31.11
C ASP A 52 1.92 -10.64 30.42
N SER A 53 1.45 -9.51 29.87
CA SER A 53 2.31 -8.55 29.20
C SER A 53 3.37 -8.00 30.17
N VAL A 54 4.64 -8.19 29.80
CA VAL A 54 5.78 -7.59 30.52
C VAL A 54 5.96 -6.11 30.17
N PHE A 55 5.20 -5.60 29.21
CA PHE A 55 5.27 -4.22 28.76
C PHE A 55 4.33 -3.33 29.58
N ASN A 56 4.90 -2.38 30.31
CA ASN A 56 4.12 -1.38 31.05
C ASN A 56 3.78 -0.18 30.14
N LEU A 57 2.90 -0.39 29.16
CA LEU A 57 2.40 0.66 28.28
C LEU A 57 1.12 1.28 28.85
N ASN A 58 1.09 2.60 28.93
CA ASN A 58 -0.08 3.33 29.39
C ASN A 58 -1.20 3.26 28.35
N LYS A 59 -2.43 3.02 28.82
CA LYS A 59 -3.64 3.25 28.02
C LYS A 59 -3.93 4.76 27.93
N PRO A 60 -4.53 5.25 26.83
CA PRO A 60 -5.00 4.49 25.67
C PRO A 60 -3.81 4.05 24.80
N TYR A 61 -3.87 2.85 24.22
CA TYR A 61 -2.77 2.37 23.38
C TYR A 61 -2.64 3.21 22.13
N HIS A 62 -1.42 3.60 21.78
CA HIS A 62 -1.06 4.24 20.52
C HIS A 62 0.09 3.45 19.91
N LEU A 63 -0.21 2.66 18.89
CA LEU A 63 0.72 1.68 18.32
C LEU A 63 0.94 1.96 16.84
N LEU A 64 2.17 1.77 16.39
CA LEU A 64 2.62 1.97 15.01
C LEU A 64 3.17 0.67 14.44
N TYR A 65 2.58 0.20 13.35
CA TYR A 65 3.10 -0.84 12.48
C TYR A 65 3.84 -0.18 11.30
N ASN A 66 5.18 -0.19 11.34
CA ASN A 66 5.98 0.23 10.21
C ASN A 66 6.27 -0.97 9.31
N MET A 67 5.48 -1.13 8.24
CA MET A 67 5.54 -2.28 7.35
C MET A 67 5.60 -1.86 5.87
N ALA A 68 6.45 -2.52 5.09
CA ALA A 68 6.70 -2.21 3.69
C ALA A 68 5.40 -2.09 2.85
N THR A 69 5.42 -1.26 1.80
CA THR A 69 4.36 -1.23 0.78
C THR A 69 4.20 -2.61 0.14
N GLY A 70 2.97 -3.07 -0.07
CA GLY A 70 2.67 -4.42 -0.54
C GLY A 70 2.88 -5.56 0.46
N SER A 71 3.34 -5.30 1.70
CA SER A 71 3.48 -6.36 2.74
C SER A 71 2.14 -6.86 3.30
N GLY A 72 1.03 -6.21 2.98
CA GLY A 72 -0.30 -6.57 3.48
C GLY A 72 -0.69 -5.90 4.80
N LYS A 73 -0.30 -4.63 5.00
CA LYS A 73 -0.77 -3.79 6.13
C LYS A 73 -2.28 -3.86 6.33
N THR A 74 -3.02 -3.78 5.23
CA THR A 74 -4.49 -3.84 5.25
C THR A 74 -5.03 -5.19 5.73
N LEU A 75 -4.33 -6.30 5.48
CA LEU A 75 -4.68 -7.62 6.03
C LEU A 75 -4.47 -7.64 7.55
N VAL A 76 -3.37 -7.05 8.04
CA VAL A 76 -3.12 -6.91 9.48
C VAL A 76 -4.17 -6.03 10.15
N MET A 77 -4.59 -4.92 9.51
CA MET A 77 -5.71 -4.11 9.98
C MET A 77 -6.98 -4.95 10.14
N ALA A 78 -7.35 -5.70 9.10
CA ALA A 78 -8.54 -6.56 9.12
C ALA A 78 -8.49 -7.61 10.24
N GLY A 79 -7.35 -8.30 10.41
CA GLY A 79 -7.19 -9.29 11.47
C GLY A 79 -7.27 -8.69 12.88
N LEU A 80 -6.67 -7.51 13.10
CA LEU A 80 -6.78 -6.79 14.37
C LEU A 80 -8.20 -6.29 14.64
N MET A 81 -8.95 -5.90 13.59
CA MET A 81 -10.36 -5.54 13.75
C MET A 81 -11.20 -6.72 14.22
N LEU A 82 -10.97 -7.93 13.69
CA LEU A 82 -11.64 -9.15 14.15
C LEU A 82 -11.30 -9.46 15.62
N TYR A 83 -10.02 -9.36 15.98
CA TYR A 83 -9.57 -9.52 17.38
C TYR A 83 -10.25 -8.52 18.32
N LEU A 84 -10.25 -7.24 17.95
CA LEU A 84 -10.83 -6.19 18.77
C LEU A 84 -12.35 -6.29 18.85
N PHE A 85 -13.01 -6.77 17.80
CA PHE A 85 -14.43 -7.07 17.88
C PHE A 85 -14.73 -8.13 18.95
N GLU A 86 -13.93 -9.21 19.02
CA GLU A 86 -14.06 -10.22 20.07
C GLU A 86 -13.81 -9.64 21.47
N LYS A 87 -12.93 -8.65 21.59
CA LYS A 87 -12.69 -7.89 22.84
C LYS A 87 -13.79 -6.88 23.21
N GLY A 88 -14.87 -6.81 22.43
CA GLY A 88 -16.02 -5.96 22.70
C GLY A 88 -16.00 -4.61 22.00
N TYR A 89 -15.04 -4.35 21.11
CA TYR A 89 -15.07 -3.14 20.28
C TYR A 89 -16.09 -3.26 19.15
N ARG A 90 -16.84 -2.20 18.89
CA ARG A 90 -17.85 -2.15 17.82
C ARG A 90 -17.64 -1.00 16.84
N ASN A 91 -16.88 0.01 17.24
CA ASN A 91 -16.74 1.27 16.52
C ASN A 91 -15.30 1.47 16.06
N PHE A 92 -15.11 1.57 14.74
CA PHE A 92 -13.81 1.71 14.10
C PHE A 92 -13.79 3.00 13.28
N LEU A 93 -12.90 3.93 13.62
CA LEU A 93 -12.73 5.17 12.88
C LEU A 93 -11.50 5.04 11.99
N PHE A 94 -11.72 4.79 10.70
CA PHE A 94 -10.65 4.73 9.70
C PHE A 94 -10.45 6.10 9.05
N PHE A 95 -9.22 6.60 9.11
CA PHE A 95 -8.90 7.89 8.49
C PHE A 95 -7.53 7.95 7.84
N VAL A 96 -7.46 8.70 6.74
CA VAL A 96 -6.28 8.79 5.87
C VAL A 96 -6.20 10.18 5.23
N ASN A 97 -5.11 10.45 4.52
CA ASN A 97 -4.89 11.76 3.90
C ASN A 97 -5.62 11.94 2.54
N SER A 98 -6.08 10.85 1.91
CA SER A 98 -6.59 10.87 0.54
C SER A 98 -7.82 9.99 0.33
N ASN A 99 -8.78 10.49 -0.45
CA ASN A 99 -9.98 9.74 -0.86
C ASN A 99 -9.65 8.47 -1.68
N ASN A 100 -8.52 8.44 -2.40
CA ASN A 100 -8.13 7.25 -3.15
C ASN A 100 -7.87 6.06 -2.22
N ILE A 101 -7.25 6.31 -1.06
CA ILE A 101 -7.01 5.29 -0.05
C ILE A 101 -8.33 4.87 0.59
N ILE A 102 -9.23 5.82 0.89
CA ILE A 102 -10.57 5.51 1.40
C ILE A 102 -11.31 4.55 0.46
N ASN A 103 -11.45 4.91 -0.81
CA ASN A 103 -12.22 4.11 -1.77
C ASN A 103 -11.62 2.71 -1.93
N LYS A 104 -10.29 2.61 -2.00
CA LYS A 104 -9.60 1.32 -2.03
C LYS A 104 -9.84 0.49 -0.77
N THR A 105 -9.78 1.11 0.41
CA THR A 105 -10.05 0.39 1.66
C THR A 105 -11.51 -0.04 1.73
N LYS A 106 -12.47 0.78 1.32
CA LYS A 106 -13.88 0.38 1.21
C LYS A 106 -14.06 -0.84 0.31
N GLU A 107 -13.45 -0.86 -0.88
CA GLU A 107 -13.46 -2.03 -1.77
C GLU A 107 -12.91 -3.28 -1.06
N ASN A 108 -11.77 -3.15 -0.38
CA ASN A 108 -11.14 -4.27 0.32
C ASN A 108 -11.95 -4.78 1.53
N PHE A 109 -12.74 -3.91 2.19
CA PHE A 109 -13.46 -4.24 3.43
C PHE A 109 -14.93 -4.58 3.24
N LEU A 110 -15.59 -4.04 2.21
CA LEU A 110 -17.05 -4.08 2.07
C LEU A 110 -17.49 -4.84 0.81
N ASN A 111 -16.69 -4.85 -0.26
CA ASN A 111 -17.10 -5.45 -1.53
C ASN A 111 -16.63 -6.91 -1.64
N SER A 112 -17.50 -7.87 -1.29
CA SER A 112 -17.19 -9.31 -1.36
C SER A 112 -16.84 -9.82 -2.77
N GLN A 113 -17.25 -9.09 -3.81
CA GLN A 113 -16.95 -9.42 -5.21
C GLN A 113 -15.58 -8.89 -5.66
N ALA A 114 -14.98 -7.94 -4.93
CA ALA A 114 -13.67 -7.43 -5.26
C ALA A 114 -12.61 -8.53 -5.12
N SER A 115 -11.65 -8.58 -6.04
CA SER A 115 -10.54 -9.54 -5.97
C SER A 115 -9.76 -9.36 -4.66
N LYS A 116 -9.59 -8.10 -4.20
CA LYS A 116 -8.87 -7.71 -2.99
C LYS A 116 -9.68 -7.72 -1.69
N TYR A 117 -10.93 -8.22 -1.70
CA TYR A 117 -11.73 -8.35 -0.49
C TYR A 117 -10.99 -9.18 0.58
N LEU A 118 -10.95 -8.69 1.82
CA LEU A 118 -10.08 -9.21 2.87
C LEU A 118 -10.69 -10.30 3.74
N PHE A 119 -12.02 -10.40 3.78
CA PHE A 119 -12.74 -11.28 4.69
C PHE A 119 -13.27 -12.53 3.96
N SER A 120 -13.56 -13.58 4.72
CA SER A 120 -14.32 -14.72 4.23
C SER A 120 -15.73 -14.28 3.79
N GLU A 121 -16.43 -15.11 2.99
CA GLU A 121 -17.82 -14.80 2.58
C GLU A 121 -18.76 -14.60 3.76
N LYS A 122 -18.45 -15.25 4.89
CA LYS A 122 -19.20 -15.17 6.13
C LYS A 122 -18.24 -15.05 7.31
N ILE A 123 -18.32 -13.92 8.02
CA ILE A 123 -17.55 -13.69 9.25
C ILE A 123 -18.32 -14.27 10.44
N SER A 124 -17.70 -15.19 11.18
CA SER A 124 -18.28 -15.74 12.41
C SER A 124 -17.28 -15.65 13.56
N ILE A 125 -17.68 -14.97 14.64
CA ILE A 125 -16.85 -14.75 15.82
C ILE A 125 -17.71 -15.09 17.04
N GLY A 126 -17.22 -15.92 17.96
CA GLY A 126 -18.00 -16.34 19.14
C GLY A 126 -19.31 -17.07 18.81
N GLY A 127 -19.44 -17.65 17.60
CA GLY A 127 -20.65 -18.32 17.12
C GLY A 127 -21.75 -17.38 16.62
N ILE A 128 -21.51 -16.07 16.54
CA ILE A 128 -22.43 -15.10 15.93
C ILE A 128 -21.94 -14.69 14.54
N ASP A 129 -22.90 -14.39 13.67
CA ASP A 129 -22.63 -13.87 12.33
C ASP A 129 -22.38 -12.36 12.42
N VAL A 130 -21.26 -11.91 11.90
CA VAL A 130 -20.81 -10.52 11.99
C VAL A 130 -20.72 -9.92 10.60
N GLN A 131 -21.17 -8.68 10.44
CA GLN A 131 -20.99 -7.89 9.22
C GLN A 131 -20.05 -6.72 9.48
N ILE A 132 -19.44 -6.22 8.41
CA ILE A 132 -18.70 -4.96 8.41
C ILE A 132 -19.61 -3.93 7.75
N LYS A 133 -20.01 -2.93 8.53
CA LYS A 133 -20.97 -1.90 8.12
C LYS A 133 -20.28 -0.56 8.06
N GLU A 134 -20.34 0.09 6.91
CA GLU A 134 -20.02 1.50 6.84
C GLU A 134 -21.10 2.32 7.56
N VAL A 135 -20.66 3.27 8.38
CA VAL A 135 -21.53 4.24 9.07
C VAL A 135 -21.06 5.67 8.85
N ASP A 136 -22.00 6.59 8.73
CA ASP A 136 -21.74 8.03 8.65
C ASP A 136 -21.46 8.62 10.04
N THR A 137 -22.15 8.13 11.08
CA THR A 137 -21.89 8.47 12.48
C THR A 137 -21.95 7.22 13.34
N PHE A 138 -21.37 7.24 14.55
CA PHE A 138 -21.49 6.09 15.46
C PHE A 138 -22.80 6.08 16.25
N GLU A 139 -23.73 7.00 15.99
CA GLU A 139 -25.06 6.97 16.62
C GLU A 139 -25.96 5.89 16.00
N GLU A 140 -25.78 5.60 14.71
CA GLU A 140 -26.46 4.51 13.99
C GLU A 140 -25.75 3.15 14.14
N ALA A 141 -24.60 3.11 14.84
CA ALA A 141 -23.83 1.90 15.04
C ALA A 141 -24.58 0.88 15.91
N ASP A 142 -24.61 -0.38 15.47
CA ASP A 142 -25.22 -1.47 16.24
C ASP A 142 -24.17 -2.22 17.09
N ASN A 143 -24.65 -3.03 18.05
CA ASN A 143 -23.79 -3.77 18.98
C ASN A 143 -23.47 -5.20 18.54
N LEU A 144 -23.93 -5.63 17.36
CA LEU A 144 -23.74 -6.97 16.82
C LEU A 144 -22.70 -7.03 15.70
N ASN A 145 -22.35 -5.89 15.12
CA ASN A 145 -21.50 -5.79 13.94
C ASN A 145 -20.26 -4.90 14.16
N ILE A 146 -19.35 -4.98 13.20
CA ILE A 146 -18.20 -4.08 13.09
C ILE A 146 -18.68 -2.83 12.34
N ASN A 147 -18.82 -1.71 13.03
CA ASN A 147 -19.22 -0.43 12.44
C ASN A 147 -17.96 0.39 12.14
N ILE A 148 -17.77 0.76 10.88
CA ILE A 148 -16.58 1.49 10.43
C ILE A 148 -16.98 2.80 9.75
N LYS A 149 -16.42 3.92 10.24
CA LYS A 149 -16.51 5.22 9.56
C LYS A 149 -15.24 5.44 8.76
N PHE A 150 -15.37 5.66 7.46
CA PHE A 150 -14.26 6.07 6.59
C PHE A 150 -14.27 7.59 6.39
N THR A 151 -13.17 8.26 6.67
CA THR A 151 -13.08 9.73 6.49
C THR A 151 -11.66 10.17 6.14
N THR A 152 -11.53 11.36 5.53
CA THR A 152 -10.20 11.97 5.42
C THR A 152 -9.88 12.70 6.72
N ILE A 153 -8.59 12.82 7.04
CA ILE A 153 -8.17 13.56 8.23
C ILE A 153 -8.61 15.03 8.18
N GLN A 154 -8.65 15.63 6.99
CA GLN A 154 -9.13 16.99 6.77
C GLN A 154 -10.64 17.11 7.04
N LYS A 155 -11.42 16.16 6.52
CA LYS A 155 -12.87 16.13 6.73
C LYS A 155 -13.17 15.94 8.22
N LEU A 156 -12.54 14.96 8.86
CA LEU A 156 -12.68 14.71 10.29
C LEU A 156 -12.33 15.94 11.15
N HIS A 157 -11.20 16.58 10.88
CA HIS A 157 -10.80 17.81 11.58
C HIS A 157 -11.78 18.95 11.36
N SER A 158 -12.28 19.13 10.14
CA SER A 158 -13.28 20.16 9.84
C SER A 158 -14.61 19.89 10.54
N GLU A 159 -15.10 18.64 10.53
CA GLU A 159 -16.37 18.24 11.16
C GLU A 159 -16.33 18.45 12.67
N LEU A 160 -15.25 18.05 13.33
CA LEU A 160 -15.12 18.15 14.79
C LEU A 160 -14.89 19.59 15.29
N ASN A 161 -14.30 20.46 14.48
CA ASN A 161 -14.04 21.85 14.87
C ASN A 161 -15.12 22.83 14.38
N ASN A 162 -15.90 22.46 13.37
CA ASN A 162 -17.01 23.25 12.84
C ASN A 162 -18.23 22.33 12.58
N PRO A 163 -18.87 21.81 13.64
CA PRO A 163 -19.93 20.84 13.51
C PRO A 163 -21.12 21.40 12.73
N LYS A 164 -21.67 20.59 11.84
CA LYS A 164 -22.90 20.83 11.09
C LYS A 164 -23.95 19.82 11.53
N GLU A 165 -25.20 20.02 11.14
CA GLU A 165 -26.25 19.03 11.34
C GLU A 165 -25.82 17.68 10.73
N ASN A 166 -25.93 16.59 11.51
CA ASN A 166 -25.51 15.22 11.17
C ASN A 166 -23.99 14.99 10.99
N SER A 167 -23.11 15.89 11.46
CA SER A 167 -21.67 15.63 11.50
C SER A 167 -21.25 15.00 12.83
N VAL A 168 -20.17 14.20 12.82
CA VAL A 168 -19.58 13.64 14.04
C VAL A 168 -19.09 14.75 14.97
N THR A 169 -19.49 14.68 16.24
CA THR A 169 -19.06 15.58 17.31
C THR A 169 -18.18 14.87 18.35
N TYR A 170 -17.50 15.62 19.22
CA TYR A 170 -16.72 15.00 20.31
C TYR A 170 -17.64 14.31 21.34
N GLU A 171 -18.83 14.86 21.55
CA GLU A 171 -19.86 14.32 22.43
C GLU A 171 -20.31 12.92 21.95
N ASP A 172 -20.50 12.73 20.64
CA ASP A 172 -20.91 11.45 20.06
C ASP A 172 -19.86 10.34 20.33
N LEU A 173 -18.59 10.73 20.42
CA LEU A 173 -17.45 9.82 20.56
C LEU A 173 -17.12 9.51 22.02
N LYS A 174 -17.49 10.39 22.96
CA LYS A 174 -17.04 10.35 24.35
C LYS A 174 -17.41 9.06 25.09
N ASP A 175 -18.63 8.58 24.90
CA ASP A 175 -19.17 7.43 25.65
C ASP A 175 -19.03 6.10 24.88
N LYS A 176 -18.15 6.06 23.87
CA LYS A 176 -17.94 4.88 23.01
C LYS A 176 -16.50 4.38 23.12
N LYS A 177 -16.33 3.05 23.03
CA LYS A 177 -15.01 2.43 22.81
C LYS A 177 -14.69 2.52 21.32
N ILE A 178 -13.69 3.31 20.95
CA ILE A 178 -13.34 3.57 19.56
C ILE A 178 -11.93 3.07 19.27
N VAL A 179 -11.81 2.29 18.20
CA VAL A 179 -10.52 1.96 17.59
C VAL A 179 -10.28 2.93 16.44
N LEU A 180 -9.29 3.79 16.61
CA LEU A 180 -8.80 4.69 15.58
C LEU A 180 -7.78 3.94 14.71
N ILE A 181 -7.98 3.91 13.40
CA ILE A 181 -7.10 3.25 12.43
C ILE A 181 -6.64 4.28 11.41
N SER A 182 -5.33 4.38 11.21
CA SER A 182 -4.74 5.23 10.18
C SER A 182 -3.80 4.46 9.28
N ASP A 183 -3.94 4.68 7.97
CA ASP A 183 -2.98 4.24 6.95
C ASP A 183 -2.24 5.44 6.37
N GLU A 184 -0.99 5.22 5.96
CA GLU A 184 -0.05 6.29 5.58
C GLU A 184 0.11 7.36 6.68
N ALA A 185 0.25 6.89 7.93
CA ALA A 185 0.26 7.74 9.13
C ALA A 185 1.36 8.83 9.14
N HIS A 186 2.38 8.72 8.28
CA HIS A 186 3.42 9.74 8.12
C HIS A 186 2.90 11.13 7.70
N HIS A 187 1.68 11.22 7.17
CA HIS A 187 0.99 12.48 6.86
C HIS A 187 0.36 13.18 8.07
N ILE A 188 0.04 12.43 9.13
CA ILE A 188 -0.61 12.98 10.33
C ILE A 188 0.38 13.80 11.15
N ASN A 189 1.68 13.48 11.05
CA ASN A 189 2.76 14.04 11.87
C ASN A 189 3.15 15.49 11.52
N ALA A 190 2.28 16.24 10.84
CA ALA A 190 2.54 17.61 10.45
C ALA A 190 2.80 18.53 11.66
N GLY A 191 2.06 18.34 12.76
CA GLY A 191 2.25 19.09 14.01
C GLY A 191 3.58 18.76 14.67
N THR A 192 3.90 17.47 14.80
CA THR A 192 5.20 17.01 15.31
C THR A 192 6.39 17.54 14.50
N LYS A 193 6.29 17.58 13.16
CA LYS A 193 7.33 18.14 12.28
C LYS A 193 7.49 19.65 12.41
N GLN A 194 6.44 20.38 12.78
CA GLN A 194 6.45 21.84 12.94
C GLN A 194 6.71 22.30 14.39
N GLY A 195 6.84 21.37 15.34
CA GLY A 195 7.09 21.67 16.75
C GLY A 195 5.88 22.25 17.50
N SER A 196 4.69 22.26 16.91
CA SER A 196 3.44 22.72 17.54
C SER A 196 2.27 21.84 17.12
N LEU A 197 1.59 21.26 18.11
CA LEU A 197 0.37 20.49 17.90
C LEU A 197 -0.88 21.36 17.76
N SER A 198 -0.83 22.62 18.22
CA SER A 198 -2.00 23.49 18.32
C SER A 198 -2.62 23.79 16.95
N GLY A 199 -3.90 23.47 16.79
CA GLY A 199 -4.66 23.64 15.55
C GLY A 199 -4.33 22.61 14.47
N SER A 200 -3.52 21.59 14.78
CA SER A 200 -3.12 20.56 13.81
C SER A 200 -4.12 19.41 13.73
N TRP A 201 -4.07 18.68 12.62
CA TRP A 201 -4.79 17.41 12.49
C TRP A 201 -4.39 16.38 13.54
N GLU A 202 -3.13 16.41 13.96
CA GLU A 202 -2.59 15.53 14.99
C GLU A 202 -3.25 15.77 16.35
N GLU A 203 -3.48 17.03 16.71
CA GLU A 203 -4.19 17.38 17.95
C GLU A 203 -5.62 16.84 17.96
N THR A 204 -6.34 16.93 16.84
CA THR A 204 -7.69 16.36 16.73
C THR A 204 -7.69 14.85 17.00
N VAL A 205 -6.77 14.11 16.38
CA VAL A 205 -6.65 12.65 16.59
C VAL A 205 -6.32 12.34 18.05
N MET A 206 -5.36 13.05 18.64
CA MET A 206 -5.00 12.86 20.04
C MET A 206 -6.12 13.23 21.00
N ARG A 207 -6.94 14.23 20.66
CA ARG A 207 -8.14 14.59 21.43
C ARG A 207 -9.17 13.48 21.41
N ILE A 208 -9.44 12.87 20.25
CA ILE A 208 -10.37 11.72 20.14
C ILE A 208 -9.82 10.53 20.93
N LEU A 209 -8.54 10.19 20.76
CA LEU A 209 -7.90 9.09 21.49
C LEU A 209 -8.04 9.25 23.01
N LYS A 210 -7.91 10.48 23.52
CA LYS A 210 -8.02 10.81 24.95
C LYS A 210 -9.45 10.99 25.46
N LEU A 211 -10.49 10.94 24.62
CA LEU A 211 -11.88 11.04 25.09
C LEU A 211 -12.27 9.87 26.00
N ASN A 212 -11.78 8.67 25.68
CA ASN A 212 -11.91 7.49 26.52
C ASN A 212 -10.51 6.88 26.77
N PRO A 213 -9.77 7.39 27.78
CA PRO A 213 -8.37 7.02 28.02
C PRO A 213 -8.14 5.55 28.38
N ILE A 214 -9.18 4.83 28.81
CA ILE A 214 -9.06 3.43 29.21
C ILE A 214 -9.32 2.53 28.01
N ASP A 215 -10.35 2.81 27.22
CA ASP A 215 -10.79 1.90 26.18
C ASP A 215 -10.31 2.27 24.78
N ASN A 216 -10.09 3.55 24.44
CA ASN A 216 -9.71 3.89 23.07
C ASN A 216 -8.34 3.32 22.68
N ILE A 217 -8.20 2.96 21.41
CA ILE A 217 -6.97 2.42 20.84
C ILE A 217 -6.67 3.17 19.54
N MET A 218 -5.42 3.50 19.30
CA MET A 218 -4.92 4.03 18.04
C MET A 218 -3.95 3.03 17.40
N LEU A 219 -4.28 2.61 16.18
CA LEU A 219 -3.46 1.74 15.34
C LEU A 219 -3.02 2.50 14.09
N GLU A 220 -1.73 2.82 14.01
CA GLU A 220 -1.11 3.46 12.85
C GLU A 220 -0.39 2.45 11.98
N PHE A 221 -0.50 2.64 10.67
CA PHE A 221 0.15 1.85 9.67
C PHE A 221 0.86 2.78 8.69
N THR A 222 2.12 2.48 8.39
CA THR A 222 2.91 3.24 7.42
C THR A 222 3.98 2.35 6.81
N ALA A 223 4.38 2.63 5.57
CA ALA A 223 5.60 2.06 4.99
C ALA A 223 6.84 2.93 5.23
N THR A 224 6.63 4.18 5.61
CA THR A 224 7.68 5.19 5.72
C THR A 224 7.65 5.80 7.11
N LEU A 225 8.82 5.82 7.73
CA LEU A 225 9.06 6.55 8.97
C LEU A 225 10.42 7.24 8.86
N ASP A 226 10.45 8.53 9.15
CA ASP A 226 11.69 9.31 9.14
C ASP A 226 12.45 9.11 10.46
N TYR A 227 13.24 8.04 10.50
CA TYR A 227 14.07 7.71 11.67
C TYR A 227 15.19 8.74 11.93
N ASP A 228 15.50 9.59 10.95
CA ASP A 228 16.53 10.64 11.09
C ASP A 228 16.00 11.90 11.77
N SER A 229 14.67 12.06 11.90
CA SER A 229 14.05 13.13 12.69
C SER A 229 14.02 12.72 14.16
N ALA A 230 14.64 13.52 15.01
CA ALA A 230 14.65 13.30 16.46
C ALA A 230 13.23 13.35 17.05
N GLU A 231 12.38 14.22 16.51
CA GLU A 231 10.99 14.40 16.94
C GLU A 231 10.13 13.18 16.60
N ILE A 232 10.24 12.66 15.37
CA ILE A 232 9.54 11.44 14.94
C ILE A 232 10.06 10.23 15.69
N SER A 233 11.38 10.13 15.86
CA SER A 233 12.04 9.06 16.59
C SER A 233 11.55 9.00 18.04
N GLU A 234 11.54 10.12 18.77
CA GLU A 234 11.09 10.16 20.16
C GLU A 234 9.57 9.91 20.26
N LYS A 235 8.76 10.44 19.32
CA LYS A 235 7.31 10.21 19.30
C LYS A 235 6.96 8.72 19.23
N TYR A 236 7.64 7.95 18.39
CA TYR A 236 7.26 6.55 18.10
C TYR A 236 8.05 5.50 18.86
N LYS A 237 8.98 5.93 19.70
CA LYS A 237 9.85 5.08 20.50
C LYS A 237 9.10 4.03 21.31
N ASP A 238 8.06 4.44 22.03
CA ASP A 238 7.19 3.60 22.86
C ASP A 238 5.95 3.08 22.11
N LYS A 239 5.87 3.29 20.79
CA LYS A 239 4.67 3.01 19.97
C LYS A 239 4.94 2.02 18.84
N LEU A 240 6.17 1.98 18.32
CA LEU A 240 6.55 1.13 17.21
C LEU A 240 6.47 -0.35 17.62
N ILE A 241 5.31 -0.98 17.41
CA ILE A 241 5.07 -2.36 17.83
C ILE A 241 5.75 -3.35 16.90
N GLN A 242 5.91 -3.01 15.62
CA GLN A 242 6.63 -3.84 14.66
C GLN A 242 7.29 -3.00 13.59
N ARG A 243 8.56 -3.31 13.32
CA ARG A 243 9.26 -2.89 12.11
C ARG A 243 9.42 -4.10 11.18
N TYR A 244 8.91 -3.97 9.96
CA TYR A 244 9.08 -4.93 8.87
C TYR A 244 9.22 -4.19 7.53
N ASP A 245 10.42 -3.64 7.31
CA ASP A 245 10.69 -2.72 6.21
C ASP A 245 10.91 -3.42 4.86
N LEU A 246 11.18 -2.63 3.81
CA LEU A 246 11.40 -3.16 2.47
C LEU A 246 12.64 -4.06 2.37
N ALA A 247 13.67 -3.84 3.20
CA ALA A 247 14.87 -4.64 3.18
C ALA A 247 14.59 -6.04 3.73
N GLU A 248 13.88 -6.14 4.86
CA GLU A 248 13.42 -7.42 5.41
C GLU A 248 12.42 -8.12 4.46
N PHE A 249 11.44 -7.38 3.94
CA PHE A 249 10.44 -7.91 3.00
C PHE A 249 11.06 -8.47 1.70
N ARG A 250 12.14 -7.86 1.21
CA ARG A 250 12.96 -8.37 0.10
C ARG A 250 13.79 -9.58 0.50
N LYS A 251 14.46 -9.52 1.66
CA LYS A 251 15.28 -10.64 2.16
C LYS A 251 14.46 -11.93 2.31
N ASP A 252 13.20 -11.79 2.73
CA ASP A 252 12.25 -12.91 2.87
C ASP A 252 11.62 -13.35 1.54
N LYS A 253 11.99 -12.73 0.42
CA LYS A 253 11.56 -13.04 -0.95
C LYS A 253 10.07 -12.83 -1.23
N TYR A 254 9.40 -11.99 -0.43
CA TYR A 254 8.00 -11.62 -0.66
C TYR A 254 7.85 -10.39 -1.57
N SER A 255 8.91 -9.59 -1.72
CA SER A 255 8.96 -8.46 -2.65
C SER A 255 9.67 -8.80 -3.96
N LYS A 256 9.40 -8.01 -5.01
CA LYS A 256 10.20 -8.02 -6.24
C LYS A 256 11.57 -7.41 -5.98
N GLU A 257 12.58 -7.91 -6.69
CA GLU A 257 13.87 -7.26 -6.74
C GLU A 257 13.79 -5.92 -7.47
N ILE A 258 14.43 -4.89 -6.90
CA ILE A 258 14.42 -3.53 -7.44
C ILE A 258 15.77 -3.26 -8.10
N ASN A 259 15.74 -3.08 -9.42
CA ASN A 259 16.91 -2.76 -10.22
C ASN A 259 16.79 -1.34 -10.77
N LEU A 260 17.76 -0.48 -10.44
CA LEU A 260 17.87 0.86 -11.00
C LEU A 260 18.77 0.83 -12.25
N LEU A 261 18.17 0.98 -13.42
CA LEU A 261 18.88 1.04 -14.68
C LEU A 261 19.17 2.51 -15.02
N VAL A 262 20.43 2.93 -14.83
CA VAL A 262 20.90 4.22 -15.35
C VAL A 262 21.26 4.00 -16.81
N SER A 263 20.48 4.60 -17.70
CA SER A 263 20.59 4.44 -19.13
C SER A 263 21.04 5.75 -19.76
N LEU A 264 22.08 5.69 -20.61
CA LEU A 264 22.46 6.78 -21.52
C LEU A 264 21.61 6.79 -22.81
N TYR A 265 20.71 5.82 -22.97
CA TYR A 265 19.79 5.72 -24.09
C TYR A 265 18.76 6.85 -24.08
N ASP A 266 18.29 7.19 -25.28
CA ASP A 266 17.26 8.21 -25.45
C ASP A 266 15.89 7.76 -24.89
N GLU A 267 14.88 8.62 -24.99
CA GLU A 267 13.53 8.29 -24.53
C GLU A 267 12.93 7.06 -25.23
N ASN A 268 13.06 6.96 -26.55
CA ASN A 268 12.47 5.87 -27.32
C ASN A 268 13.16 4.54 -27.02
N GLU A 269 14.48 4.52 -27.02
CA GLU A 269 15.27 3.33 -26.72
C GLU A 269 15.00 2.81 -25.29
N ARG A 270 14.76 3.69 -24.32
CA ARG A 270 14.32 3.30 -22.97
C ARG A 270 12.93 2.66 -22.98
N ILE A 271 11.99 3.22 -23.73
CA ILE A 271 10.64 2.65 -23.88
C ILE A 271 10.74 1.26 -24.52
N ILE A 272 11.47 1.12 -25.63
CA ILE A 272 11.60 -0.15 -26.36
C ILE A 272 12.21 -1.23 -25.48
N GLN A 273 13.26 -0.92 -24.71
CA GLN A 273 13.84 -1.87 -23.76
C GLN A 273 12.83 -2.31 -22.70
N ALA A 274 11.99 -1.42 -22.18
CA ALA A 274 10.95 -1.78 -21.23
C ALA A 274 9.86 -2.68 -21.86
N LEU A 275 9.48 -2.42 -23.12
CA LEU A 275 8.55 -3.27 -23.87
C LEU A 275 9.10 -4.70 -24.07
N ILE A 276 10.38 -4.80 -24.43
CA ILE A 276 11.11 -6.08 -24.57
C ILE A 276 11.14 -6.82 -23.23
N LEU A 277 11.46 -6.14 -22.13
CA LEU A 277 11.49 -6.75 -20.80
C LEU A 277 10.10 -7.16 -20.31
N SER A 278 9.05 -6.41 -20.64
CA SER A 278 7.67 -6.79 -20.35
C SER A 278 7.30 -8.09 -21.06
N LEU A 279 7.56 -8.20 -22.37
CA LEU A 279 7.33 -9.43 -23.11
C LEU A 279 8.15 -10.60 -22.54
N TYR A 280 9.44 -10.39 -22.28
CA TYR A 280 10.31 -11.42 -21.71
C TYR A 280 9.78 -12.00 -20.40
N ARG A 281 9.30 -11.15 -19.49
CA ARG A 281 8.72 -11.61 -18.21
C ARG A 281 7.45 -12.42 -18.42
N GLN A 282 6.59 -11.99 -19.33
CA GLN A 282 5.35 -12.71 -19.66
C GLN A 282 5.67 -14.10 -20.25
N GLU A 283 6.57 -14.19 -21.22
CA GLU A 283 6.96 -15.47 -21.85
C GLU A 283 7.68 -16.40 -20.87
N LEU A 284 8.58 -15.85 -20.04
CA LEU A 284 9.27 -16.62 -19.02
C LEU A 284 8.28 -17.21 -18.00
N ALA A 285 7.32 -16.42 -17.54
CA ALA A 285 6.28 -16.88 -16.62
C ALA A 285 5.37 -17.94 -17.28
N ALA A 286 4.97 -17.71 -18.53
CA ALA A 286 4.17 -18.67 -19.29
C ALA A 286 4.88 -20.02 -19.45
N SER A 287 6.20 -20.03 -19.67
CA SER A 287 7.02 -21.26 -19.70
C SER A 287 7.01 -22.06 -18.39
N LYS A 288 6.53 -21.45 -17.30
CA LYS A 288 6.36 -22.06 -15.97
C LYS A 288 4.90 -22.25 -15.58
N GLY A 289 3.96 -22.08 -16.51
CA GLY A 289 2.52 -22.20 -16.25
C GLY A 289 1.94 -21.04 -15.43
N ILE A 290 2.62 -19.90 -15.38
CA ILE A 290 2.18 -18.72 -14.63
C ILE A 290 1.60 -17.71 -15.63
N ASN A 291 0.32 -17.37 -15.48
CA ASN A 291 -0.32 -16.31 -16.26
C ASN A 291 0.09 -14.94 -15.70
N LEU A 292 1.22 -14.42 -16.16
CA LEU A 292 1.73 -13.11 -15.73
C LEU A 292 1.37 -12.02 -16.74
N LYS A 293 0.82 -10.91 -16.25
CA LYS A 293 0.53 -9.70 -17.04
C LYS A 293 1.37 -8.52 -16.55
N PRO A 294 2.58 -8.31 -17.08
CA PRO A 294 3.42 -7.19 -16.66
C PRO A 294 2.86 -5.85 -17.13
N VAL A 295 2.77 -4.89 -16.21
CA VAL A 295 2.38 -3.50 -16.46
C VAL A 295 3.57 -2.57 -16.33
N ILE A 296 3.67 -1.61 -17.25
CA ILE A 296 4.69 -0.57 -17.27
C ILE A 296 4.08 0.76 -16.83
N LEU A 297 4.72 1.47 -15.90
CA LEU A 297 4.39 2.84 -15.54
C LEU A 297 5.30 3.82 -16.26
N PHE A 298 4.73 4.67 -17.09
CA PHE A 298 5.41 5.80 -17.73
C PHE A 298 5.17 7.07 -16.92
N LYS A 299 6.26 7.64 -16.36
CA LYS A 299 6.20 8.81 -15.48
C LYS A 299 6.65 10.07 -16.20
N ALA A 300 5.75 11.05 -16.29
CA ALA A 300 6.04 12.41 -16.76
C ALA A 300 6.60 13.28 -15.62
N LYS A 301 7.28 14.39 -15.96
CA LYS A 301 8.02 15.19 -14.98
C LYS A 301 7.10 16.04 -14.10
N ARG A 302 6.22 16.85 -14.73
CA ARG A 302 5.50 17.92 -13.99
C ARG A 302 4.03 18.10 -14.35
N THR A 303 3.61 17.88 -15.60
CA THR A 303 2.26 18.31 -16.02
C THR A 303 1.43 17.21 -16.65
N ILE A 304 0.10 17.32 -16.50
CA ILE A 304 -0.87 16.41 -17.13
C ILE A 304 -0.72 16.46 -18.66
N LYS A 305 -0.59 17.66 -19.23
CA LYS A 305 -0.37 17.88 -20.67
C LYS A 305 0.88 17.20 -21.21
N GLU A 306 1.96 17.18 -20.43
CA GLU A 306 3.18 16.44 -20.77
C GLU A 306 2.92 14.94 -20.78
N SER A 307 2.22 14.41 -19.78
CA SER A 307 1.83 13.00 -19.72
C SER A 307 0.93 12.59 -20.89
N GLU A 308 0.01 13.45 -21.33
CA GLU A 308 -0.85 13.20 -22.50
C GLU A 308 -0.03 13.17 -23.80
N ARG A 309 0.88 14.13 -23.99
CA ARG A 309 1.80 14.12 -25.14
C ARG A 309 2.69 12.87 -25.16
N ASN A 310 3.15 12.43 -24.00
CA ASN A 310 3.92 11.20 -23.86
C ASN A 310 3.11 9.97 -24.26
N LYS A 311 1.81 9.89 -23.90
CA LYS A 311 0.92 8.83 -24.37
C LYS A 311 0.76 8.87 -25.90
N ILE A 312 0.56 10.05 -26.49
CA ILE A 312 0.45 10.20 -27.96
C ILE A 312 1.73 9.74 -28.67
N LYS A 313 2.90 10.19 -28.21
CA LYS A 313 4.20 9.77 -28.75
C LYS A 313 4.41 8.26 -28.62
N PHE A 314 4.04 7.69 -27.47
CA PHE A 314 4.13 6.27 -27.23
C PHE A 314 3.29 5.47 -28.25
N HIS A 315 2.04 5.86 -28.50
CA HIS A 315 1.21 5.15 -29.49
C HIS A 315 1.77 5.27 -30.91
N LYS A 316 2.31 6.43 -31.29
CA LYS A 316 3.04 6.56 -32.55
C LYS A 316 4.22 5.59 -32.65
N LEU A 317 4.99 5.46 -31.57
CA LEU A 317 6.10 4.50 -31.49
C LEU A 317 5.61 3.05 -31.60
N ILE A 318 4.48 2.70 -30.97
CA ILE A 318 3.87 1.38 -31.09
C ILE A 318 3.41 1.11 -32.52
N ASP A 319 2.76 2.07 -33.19
CA ASP A 319 2.30 1.93 -34.58
C ASP A 319 3.48 1.72 -35.55
N GLU A 320 4.56 2.45 -35.33
CA GLU A 320 5.80 2.37 -36.13
C GLU A 320 6.75 1.24 -35.69
N PHE A 321 6.41 0.49 -34.63
CA PHE A 321 7.28 -0.54 -34.06
C PHE A 321 7.64 -1.62 -35.10
N SER A 322 8.94 -1.89 -35.26
CA SER A 322 9.49 -2.67 -36.37
C SER A 322 10.59 -3.64 -35.93
N VAL A 323 10.92 -4.61 -36.80
CA VAL A 323 12.00 -5.57 -36.57
C VAL A 323 13.36 -4.86 -36.46
N GLU A 324 13.58 -3.82 -37.27
CA GLU A 324 14.81 -3.02 -37.22
C GLU A 324 15.02 -2.38 -35.84
N MET A 325 13.96 -1.87 -35.21
CA MET A 325 14.03 -1.30 -33.86
C MET A 325 14.43 -2.37 -32.82
N VAL A 326 13.87 -3.58 -32.92
CA VAL A 326 14.18 -4.71 -32.03
C VAL A 326 15.65 -5.14 -32.20
N GLU A 327 16.10 -5.32 -33.44
CA GLU A 327 17.48 -5.70 -33.75
C GLU A 327 18.48 -4.62 -33.35
N ASN A 328 18.12 -3.34 -33.49
CA ASN A 328 18.95 -2.24 -33.02
C ASN A 328 19.20 -2.37 -31.51
N ILE A 329 18.14 -2.51 -30.71
CA ILE A 329 18.27 -2.67 -29.26
C ILE A 329 19.04 -3.95 -28.88
N GLN A 330 18.86 -5.04 -29.62
CA GLN A 330 19.63 -6.27 -29.41
C GLN A 330 21.15 -6.02 -29.57
N LYS A 331 21.54 -5.22 -30.56
CA LYS A 331 22.94 -4.90 -30.86
C LYS A 331 23.52 -3.84 -29.92
N THR A 332 22.74 -2.83 -29.53
CA THR A 332 23.23 -1.63 -28.83
C THR A 332 23.02 -1.66 -27.32
N SER A 333 22.10 -2.49 -26.80
CA SER A 333 21.82 -2.51 -25.36
C SER A 333 22.99 -3.10 -24.56
N THR A 334 23.48 -2.34 -23.59
CA THR A 334 24.51 -2.73 -22.61
C THR A 334 23.88 -3.24 -21.31
N VAL A 335 22.54 -3.22 -21.22
CA VAL A 335 21.80 -3.66 -20.06
C VAL A 335 21.74 -5.18 -20.03
N GLU A 336 22.40 -5.79 -19.04
CA GLU A 336 22.53 -7.26 -18.93
C GLU A 336 21.18 -8.00 -18.99
N ILE A 337 20.14 -7.48 -18.31
CA ILE A 337 18.83 -8.12 -18.30
C ILE A 337 18.11 -8.05 -19.66
N VAL A 338 18.41 -7.04 -20.48
CA VAL A 338 17.89 -6.94 -21.86
C VAL A 338 18.60 -7.96 -22.76
N GLN A 339 19.92 -8.08 -22.64
CA GLN A 339 20.67 -9.12 -23.37
C GLN A 339 20.21 -10.54 -22.97
N LYS A 340 19.93 -10.76 -21.69
CA LYS A 340 19.34 -12.00 -21.20
C LYS A 340 17.95 -12.29 -21.82
N ALA A 341 17.13 -11.25 -22.01
CA ALA A 341 15.83 -11.40 -22.67
C ALA A 341 15.99 -11.87 -24.13
N PHE A 342 16.93 -11.29 -24.89
CA PHE A 342 17.20 -11.74 -26.25
C PHE A 342 17.77 -13.16 -26.33
N ALA A 343 18.68 -13.52 -25.42
CA ALA A 343 19.18 -14.89 -25.33
C ALA A 343 18.05 -15.89 -25.00
N PHE A 344 17.07 -15.50 -24.19
CA PHE A 344 15.88 -16.29 -23.93
C PHE A 344 15.00 -16.42 -25.18
N PHE A 345 14.74 -15.34 -25.90
CA PHE A 345 13.94 -15.40 -27.14
C PHE A 345 14.58 -16.31 -28.18
N GLN A 346 15.89 -16.20 -28.38
CA GLN A 346 16.64 -17.08 -29.29
C GLN A 346 16.53 -18.55 -28.91
N ARG A 347 16.69 -18.88 -27.62
CA ARG A 347 16.59 -20.25 -27.12
C ARG A 347 15.20 -20.86 -27.29
N ASN A 348 14.16 -20.03 -27.22
CA ASN A 348 12.77 -20.45 -27.37
C ASN A 348 12.23 -20.22 -28.79
N GLU A 349 13.12 -19.96 -29.76
CA GLU A 349 12.76 -19.77 -31.18
C GLU A 349 11.73 -18.65 -31.42
N ILE A 350 11.72 -17.63 -30.55
CA ILE A 350 10.86 -16.45 -30.70
C ILE A 350 11.52 -15.49 -31.70
N LEU A 351 10.93 -15.37 -32.87
CA LEU A 351 11.45 -14.55 -33.96
C LEU A 351 11.22 -13.05 -33.71
N PRO A 352 12.09 -12.16 -34.22
CA PRO A 352 11.92 -10.71 -34.07
C PRO A 352 10.56 -10.18 -34.54
N ILE A 353 10.00 -10.77 -35.62
CA ILE A 353 8.67 -10.39 -36.10
C ILE A 353 7.56 -10.70 -35.09
N GLN A 354 7.66 -11.83 -34.38
CA GLN A 354 6.70 -12.21 -33.35
C GLN A 354 6.79 -11.29 -32.13
N ILE A 355 8.00 -10.81 -31.79
CA ILE A 355 8.20 -9.79 -30.75
C ILE A 355 7.44 -8.51 -31.11
N VAL A 356 7.57 -8.04 -32.36
CA VAL A 356 6.89 -6.85 -32.87
C VAL A 356 5.38 -7.01 -32.82
N GLU A 357 4.84 -8.10 -33.36
CA GLU A 357 3.40 -8.37 -33.39
C GLU A 357 2.79 -8.42 -31.99
N ARG A 358 3.47 -9.10 -31.04
CA ARG A 358 3.00 -9.20 -29.65
C ARG A 358 3.05 -7.87 -28.91
N ILE A 359 4.13 -7.10 -29.06
CA ILE A 359 4.23 -5.76 -28.46
C ILE A 359 3.12 -4.84 -29.01
N LYS A 360 2.93 -4.82 -30.34
CA LYS A 360 1.84 -4.06 -30.97
C LYS A 360 0.46 -4.47 -30.46
N HIS A 361 0.24 -5.77 -30.25
CA HIS A 361 -1.02 -6.27 -29.72
C HIS A 361 -1.24 -5.93 -28.24
N TYR A 362 -0.22 -6.09 -27.39
CA TYR A 362 -0.35 -5.84 -25.96
C TYR A 362 -0.46 -4.35 -25.61
N PHE A 363 0.16 -3.46 -26.38
CA PHE A 363 0.23 -2.03 -26.09
C PHE A 363 -0.64 -1.16 -27.00
N ARG A 364 -1.76 -1.70 -27.51
CA ARG A 364 -2.81 -0.92 -28.19
C ARG A 364 -3.40 0.14 -27.26
N ASP A 365 -4.05 1.14 -27.84
CA ASP A 365 -4.61 2.27 -27.08
C ASP A 365 -5.60 1.82 -25.99
N GLU A 366 -6.44 0.83 -26.27
CA GLU A 366 -7.39 0.28 -25.29
C GLU A 366 -6.73 -0.36 -24.05
N ASN A 367 -5.47 -0.77 -24.17
CA ASN A 367 -4.69 -1.38 -23.08
C ASN A 367 -3.82 -0.34 -22.34
N CYS A 368 -3.94 0.95 -22.68
CA CYS A 368 -3.09 2.02 -22.16
C CYS A 368 -3.92 3.13 -21.51
N ILE A 369 -3.68 3.38 -20.22
CA ILE A 369 -4.52 4.28 -19.41
C ILE A 369 -3.75 5.51 -18.95
N SER A 370 -4.41 6.68 -18.92
CA SER A 370 -3.88 7.89 -18.27
C SER A 370 -4.48 8.02 -16.88
N ALA A 371 -3.65 7.95 -15.85
CA ALA A 371 -4.09 8.13 -14.47
C ALA A 371 -4.50 9.59 -14.16
N ASN A 372 -4.21 10.53 -15.07
CA ASN A 372 -4.41 11.96 -14.82
C ASN A 372 -5.71 12.52 -15.40
N ASN A 373 -6.50 11.72 -16.13
CA ASN A 373 -7.74 12.22 -16.75
C ASN A 373 -8.91 12.13 -15.75
N ASP A 374 -9.48 13.28 -15.40
CA ASP A 374 -10.58 13.37 -14.44
C ASP A 374 -11.95 13.03 -15.05
N ALA A 375 -12.10 13.08 -16.38
CA ALA A 375 -13.38 12.80 -17.06
C ALA A 375 -13.85 11.34 -16.89
N GLU A 376 -12.92 10.41 -16.67
CA GLU A 376 -13.17 8.98 -16.43
C GLU A 376 -12.53 8.52 -15.11
N ALA A 377 -12.35 9.44 -14.15
CA ALA A 377 -11.56 9.22 -12.95
C ALA A 377 -11.94 7.95 -12.19
N GLU A 378 -13.23 7.67 -12.04
CA GLU A 378 -13.74 6.55 -11.24
C GLU A 378 -13.48 5.21 -11.92
N LEU A 379 -13.84 5.06 -13.20
CA LEU A 379 -13.56 3.85 -13.98
C LEU A 379 -12.05 3.59 -14.07
N ASN A 380 -11.26 4.64 -14.29
CA ASN A 380 -9.81 4.54 -14.34
C ASN A 380 -9.23 4.13 -12.99
N GLN A 381 -9.76 4.64 -11.88
CA GLN A 381 -9.32 4.26 -10.54
C GLN A 381 -9.59 2.77 -10.25
N ILE A 382 -10.76 2.25 -10.64
CA ILE A 382 -11.09 0.83 -10.52
C ILE A 382 -10.09 -0.01 -11.31
N ARG A 383 -9.84 0.32 -12.58
CA ARG A 383 -8.87 -0.38 -13.44
C ARG A 383 -7.44 -0.30 -12.88
N LEU A 384 -7.04 0.84 -12.32
CA LEU A 384 -5.72 1.01 -11.71
C LEU A 384 -5.56 0.20 -10.43
N ASN A 385 -6.62 -0.03 -9.67
CA ASN A 385 -6.58 -0.80 -8.44
C ASN A 385 -6.68 -2.32 -8.66
N THR A 386 -7.00 -2.77 -9.87
CA THR A 386 -7.26 -4.17 -10.26
C THR A 386 -6.33 -4.67 -11.36
N LEU A 387 -5.11 -4.12 -11.47
CA LEU A 387 -4.17 -4.49 -12.53
C LEU A 387 -3.77 -5.97 -12.50
N GLU A 388 -3.92 -6.66 -11.38
CA GLU A 388 -3.72 -8.09 -11.22
C GLU A 388 -4.88 -8.95 -11.74
N ASP A 389 -6.07 -8.40 -11.89
CA ASP A 389 -7.25 -9.16 -12.31
C ASP A 389 -7.07 -9.67 -13.75
N GLU A 390 -7.52 -10.91 -14.00
CA GLU A 390 -7.36 -11.58 -15.29
C GLU A 390 -8.07 -10.83 -16.43
N ASN A 391 -9.23 -10.26 -16.14
CA ASN A 391 -10.06 -9.50 -17.09
C ASN A 391 -9.60 -8.05 -17.28
N ASN A 392 -8.62 -7.58 -16.52
CA ASN A 392 -8.11 -6.22 -16.67
C ASN A 392 -7.13 -6.17 -17.86
N PRO A 393 -7.40 -5.39 -18.92
CA PRO A 393 -6.58 -5.43 -20.14
C PRO A 393 -5.32 -4.57 -20.05
N ILE A 394 -5.21 -3.71 -19.04
CA ILE A 394 -4.19 -2.64 -18.99
C ILE A 394 -2.78 -3.21 -18.95
N ARG A 395 -1.91 -2.68 -19.82
CA ARG A 395 -0.48 -2.99 -19.96
C ARG A 395 0.43 -1.78 -19.73
N ALA A 396 -0.07 -0.56 -19.95
CA ALA A 396 0.68 0.66 -19.68
C ALA A 396 -0.15 1.69 -18.93
N VAL A 397 0.49 2.37 -17.98
CA VAL A 397 -0.09 3.45 -17.20
C VAL A 397 0.74 4.71 -17.37
N PHE A 398 0.11 5.83 -17.70
CA PHE A 398 0.76 7.14 -17.80
C PHE A 398 0.36 8.00 -16.61
N CYS A 399 1.34 8.49 -15.84
CA CYS A 399 1.06 9.29 -14.65
C CYS A 399 2.06 10.45 -14.45
N VAL A 400 1.63 11.46 -13.69
CA VAL A 400 2.52 12.49 -13.13
C VAL A 400 2.83 12.16 -11.67
N GLN A 401 1.86 12.35 -10.76
CA GLN A 401 2.04 12.18 -9.31
C GLN A 401 0.92 11.37 -8.61
N LYS A 402 -0.24 11.16 -9.24
CA LYS A 402 -1.45 10.58 -8.61
C LYS A 402 -1.25 9.17 -8.02
N LEU A 403 -0.21 8.45 -8.46
CA LEU A 403 0.10 7.07 -8.07
C LEU A 403 1.37 6.95 -7.21
N ASN A 404 1.78 8.04 -6.56
CA ASN A 404 2.96 8.01 -5.67
C ASN A 404 2.68 7.30 -4.34
N GLU A 405 1.43 7.28 -3.88
CA GLU A 405 1.02 6.75 -2.57
C GLU A 405 -0.33 6.06 -2.66
N GLY A 406 -0.60 5.12 -1.75
CA GLY A 406 -1.88 4.40 -1.69
C GLY A 406 -2.16 3.43 -2.84
N TRP A 407 -1.26 3.31 -3.83
CA TRP A 407 -1.40 2.44 -4.99
C TRP A 407 -0.63 1.12 -4.78
N ASP A 408 -1.36 0.06 -4.42
CA ASP A 408 -0.80 -1.28 -4.21
C ASP A 408 -1.29 -2.23 -5.30
N VAL A 409 -0.40 -2.55 -6.24
CA VAL A 409 -0.67 -3.47 -7.36
C VAL A 409 0.47 -4.46 -7.52
N LEU A 410 0.11 -5.72 -7.77
CA LEU A 410 1.11 -6.79 -7.94
C LEU A 410 1.70 -6.85 -9.35
N ASN A 411 1.02 -6.29 -10.35
CA ASN A 411 1.41 -6.40 -11.74
C ASN A 411 2.27 -5.25 -12.28
N LEU A 412 2.67 -4.28 -11.46
CA LEU A 412 3.64 -3.25 -11.88
C LEU A 412 5.06 -3.82 -11.89
N PHE A 413 5.73 -3.87 -13.05
CA PHE A 413 7.08 -4.44 -13.19
C PHE A 413 8.16 -3.46 -13.60
N ASP A 414 7.82 -2.40 -14.33
CA ASP A 414 8.77 -1.38 -14.77
C ASP A 414 8.22 0.02 -14.53
N ILE A 415 9.11 0.93 -14.14
CA ILE A 415 8.83 2.37 -14.07
C ILE A 415 9.81 3.07 -15.02
N VAL A 416 9.28 3.63 -16.10
CA VAL A 416 10.06 4.35 -17.12
C VAL A 416 9.83 5.84 -16.95
N ARG A 417 10.92 6.58 -16.66
CA ARG A 417 10.88 8.05 -16.58
C ARG A 417 11.03 8.64 -17.98
N LEU A 418 10.04 9.39 -18.41
CA LEU A 418 9.99 10.05 -19.73
C LEU A 418 10.53 11.48 -19.67
N TYR A 419 11.57 11.70 -18.87
CA TYR A 419 12.21 12.99 -18.71
C TYR A 419 13.66 12.83 -18.26
N GLU A 420 14.45 13.88 -18.52
CA GLU A 420 15.83 13.98 -18.06
C GLU A 420 15.94 14.76 -16.74
N GLY A 421 16.92 14.36 -15.92
CA GLY A 421 17.23 14.91 -14.61
C GLY A 421 16.78 14.02 -13.45
N GLN A 422 17.62 13.91 -12.40
CA GLN A 422 17.24 13.31 -11.14
C GLN A 422 16.16 14.19 -10.49
N ASN A 423 14.92 13.69 -10.42
CA ASN A 423 14.08 14.04 -9.29
C ASN A 423 14.60 13.19 -8.12
N THR A 424 15.44 13.79 -7.28
CA THR A 424 15.63 13.37 -5.90
C THR A 424 14.29 13.56 -5.19
N GLY A 425 13.42 12.57 -5.30
CA GLY A 425 12.31 12.39 -4.37
C GLY A 425 12.92 12.02 -3.03
N GLY A 426 13.22 13.04 -2.24
CA GLY A 426 13.96 12.95 -1.00
C GLY A 426 14.78 14.22 -0.84
N SER A 427 14.40 15.06 0.12
CA SER A 427 15.25 16.13 0.62
C SER A 427 16.67 15.63 0.86
N ASN A 428 17.66 16.42 0.44
CA ASN A 428 19.08 16.23 0.71
C ASN A 428 19.36 15.66 2.12
N LYS A 429 19.72 14.37 2.19
CA LYS A 429 20.76 13.88 3.09
C LYS A 429 21.55 12.80 2.36
N THR A 430 22.81 13.14 2.11
CA THR A 430 23.97 12.27 1.87
C THR A 430 23.72 10.80 1.55
N ALA A 431 24.13 10.39 0.36
CA ALA A 431 24.45 9.01 0.03
C ALA A 431 25.30 8.39 1.15
N GLY A 432 24.72 7.48 1.92
CA GLY A 432 25.43 6.65 2.88
C GLY A 432 26.46 5.82 2.13
N LYS A 433 27.73 6.00 2.50
CA LYS A 433 28.81 5.11 2.07
C LYS A 433 28.47 3.69 2.49
N THR A 434 28.54 2.78 1.53
CA THR A 434 28.69 1.35 1.75
C THR A 434 29.93 1.09 2.62
N THR A 435 29.69 0.60 3.83
CA THR A 435 30.52 -0.38 4.55
C THR A 435 29.60 -1.22 5.40
#